data_AF-A0A9P6QIX7-F1
#
_entry.id   AF-A0A9P6QIX7-F1
#
_cell.length_a   1.000
_cell.length_b   1.000
_cell.length_c   1.000
_cell.angle_alpha   90.00
_cell.angle_beta   90.00
_cell.angle_gamma   90.00
#
_symmetry.space_group_name_H-M   'P 1'
#
loop_
_entity.id
_entity.type
_entity.pdbx_description
1 polymer ?
#
loop_
_entity_poly.entity_id
_entity_poly.type
_entity_poly.pdbx_seq_one_letter_code
_entity_poly.pdbx_strand_id
1 'polypeptide(L)'
;MSTKIHGYHLKEIYRGLGAPCRIEALKGKVYEGHLHAIDPQTHTVLLIQLPNSNSDSQVELIAVRRDAITKVTIDFDSKDRISTEAMDRFMCSPPQLGMIDNPELAQERRAKLVQLFESHRIPVDINQGDDITTIIRIMGVVTIQPPYDVASIDAPSAVVRDRVRDMVHGWVQQGLF
;
A
#
# COMPACT_ATOMS: atom_id res chain seq x y z
N MET A 1 21.05 28.79 11.00
CA MET A 1 19.58 29.01 10.97
C MET A 1 18.95 27.76 10.40
N SER A 2 17.91 27.19 11.03
CA SER A 2 17.22 26.01 10.50
C SER A 2 16.41 26.39 9.26
N THR A 3 16.67 25.74 8.13
CA THR A 3 15.95 25.96 6.86
C THR A 3 14.46 25.65 7.03
N LYS A 4 13.61 26.53 6.51
CA LYS A 4 12.16 26.33 6.46
C LYS A 4 11.75 25.79 5.09
N ILE A 5 10.84 24.83 5.08
CA ILE A 5 10.21 24.26 3.89
C ILE A 5 8.73 24.64 3.95
N HIS A 6 8.24 25.36 2.94
CA HIS A 6 6.87 25.89 2.91
C HIS A 6 6.47 26.68 4.17
N GLY A 7 7.44 27.36 4.81
CA GLY A 7 7.21 28.15 6.02
C GLY A 7 7.39 27.38 7.33
N TYR A 8 7.58 26.05 7.29
CA TYR A 8 7.69 25.18 8.46
C TYR A 8 9.11 24.65 8.65
N HIS A 9 9.53 24.47 9.89
CA HIS A 9 10.72 23.69 10.23
C HIS A 9 10.43 22.19 10.11
N LEU A 10 11.48 21.40 9.89
CA LEU A 10 11.36 19.94 9.78
C LEU A 10 10.64 19.30 10.99
N LYS A 11 10.91 19.78 12.22
CA LYS A 11 10.21 19.35 13.43
C LYS A 11 8.70 19.61 13.40
N GLU A 12 8.27 20.70 12.77
CA GLU A 12 6.86 21.07 12.64
C GLU A 12 6.21 20.19 11.57
N ILE A 13 6.91 19.92 10.48
CA ILE A 13 6.46 18.99 9.43
C ILE A 13 6.24 17.59 10.02
N TYR A 14 7.20 17.05 10.79
CA TYR A 14 7.03 15.77 11.47
C TYR A 14 5.85 15.77 12.45
N ARG A 15 5.66 16.85 13.20
CA ARG A 15 4.50 16.99 14.08
C ARG A 15 3.19 17.02 13.29
N GLY A 16 3.20 17.53 12.07
CA GLY A 16 2.03 17.67 11.20
C GLY A 16 1.65 16.44 10.38
N LEU A 17 2.41 15.34 10.43
CA LEU A 17 2.10 14.15 9.64
C LEU A 17 0.72 13.57 9.99
N GLY A 18 -0.08 13.27 8.96
CA GLY A 18 -1.46 12.81 9.06
C GLY A 18 -2.46 13.91 9.42
N ALA A 19 -2.02 15.14 9.67
CA ALA A 19 -2.93 16.24 9.96
C ALA A 19 -3.58 16.76 8.67
N PRO A 20 -4.81 17.31 8.73
CA PRO A 20 -5.43 17.97 7.59
C PRO A 20 -4.52 19.05 7.03
N CYS A 21 -4.38 19.04 5.71
CA CYS A 21 -3.46 19.86 4.97
C CYS A 21 -4.11 20.36 3.69
N ARG A 22 -3.91 21.65 3.43
CA ARG A 22 -4.42 22.34 2.27
C ARG A 22 -3.27 22.96 1.49
N ILE A 23 -3.24 22.67 0.20
CA ILE A 23 -2.26 23.22 -0.74
C ILE A 23 -3.00 24.12 -1.72
N GLU A 24 -2.60 25.39 -1.75
CA GLU A 24 -2.93 26.30 -2.84
C GLU A 24 -1.85 26.16 -3.91
N ALA A 25 -2.28 25.96 -5.15
CA ALA A 25 -1.42 25.82 -6.30
C ALA A 25 -1.67 26.94 -7.33
N LEU A 26 -0.76 27.03 -8.30
CA LEU A 26 -0.88 27.94 -9.43
C LEU A 26 -2.24 27.80 -10.13
N LYS A 27 -2.70 28.90 -10.73
CA LYS A 27 -4.01 29.00 -11.40
C LYS A 27 -5.22 28.76 -10.47
N GLY A 28 -5.04 28.95 -9.16
CA GLY A 28 -6.12 28.86 -8.17
C GLY A 28 -6.58 27.43 -7.88
N LYS A 29 -5.83 26.41 -8.31
CA LYS A 29 -6.15 25.01 -7.98
C LYS A 29 -5.87 24.77 -6.50
N VAL A 30 -6.76 24.04 -5.84
CA VAL A 30 -6.64 23.72 -4.41
C VAL A 30 -6.66 22.20 -4.26
N TYR A 31 -5.78 21.69 -3.41
CA TYR A 31 -5.77 20.29 -3.00
C TYR A 31 -5.94 20.23 -1.48
N GLU A 32 -6.87 19.40 -1.04
CA GLU A 32 -7.17 19.17 0.37
C GLU A 32 -7.07 17.67 0.66
N GLY A 33 -6.55 17.34 1.83
CA GLY A 33 -6.32 15.96 2.28
C GLY A 33 -5.52 15.94 3.56
N HIS A 34 -4.85 14.84 3.85
CA HIS A 34 -3.99 14.68 5.03
C HIS A 34 -2.52 14.68 4.63
N LEU A 35 -1.67 15.37 5.39
CA LEU A 35 -0.24 15.48 5.08
C LEU A 35 0.46 14.13 5.24
N HIS A 36 0.95 13.55 4.15
CA HIS A 36 1.75 12.33 4.23
C HIS A 36 3.24 12.61 4.42
N ALA A 37 3.81 13.49 3.60
CA ALA A 37 5.22 13.87 3.69
C ALA A 37 5.50 15.17 2.96
N ILE A 38 6.64 15.79 3.27
CA ILE A 38 7.25 16.86 2.46
C ILE A 38 8.69 16.44 2.20
N ASP A 39 9.05 16.28 0.93
CA ASP A 39 10.44 15.98 0.56
C ASP A 39 11.33 17.20 0.83
N PRO A 40 12.32 17.10 1.74
CA PRO A 40 13.19 18.23 2.08
C PRO A 40 14.10 18.68 0.94
N GLN A 41 14.34 17.85 -0.08
CA GLN A 41 15.17 18.22 -1.22
C GLN A 41 14.35 18.91 -2.32
N THR A 42 13.27 18.27 -2.78
CA THR A 42 12.46 18.84 -3.88
C THR A 42 11.39 19.81 -3.41
N HIS A 43 11.09 19.83 -2.11
CA HIS A 43 9.93 20.51 -1.50
C HIS A 43 8.59 20.06 -2.10
N THR A 44 8.53 18.84 -2.66
CA THR A 44 7.27 18.22 -3.08
C THR A 44 6.46 17.84 -1.84
N VAL A 45 5.16 18.12 -1.87
CA VAL A 45 4.23 17.75 -0.79
C VAL A 45 3.39 16.56 -1.24
N LEU A 46 3.31 15.55 -0.38
CA LEU A 46 2.48 14.37 -0.56
C LEU A 46 1.21 14.50 0.31
N LEU A 47 0.04 14.40 -0.31
CA LEU A 47 -1.27 14.42 0.34
C LEU A 47 -1.96 13.08 0.16
N ILE A 48 -2.59 12.58 1.22
CA ILE A 48 -3.53 11.46 1.18
C ILE A 48 -4.95 12.05 1.07
N GLN A 49 -5.73 11.58 0.09
CA GLN A 49 -7.15 11.88 -0.03
C GLN A 49 -7.95 10.63 0.30
N LEU A 50 -8.75 10.72 1.35
CA LEU A 50 -9.66 9.65 1.75
C LEU A 50 -10.92 9.69 0.87
N PRO A 51 -11.53 8.53 0.58
CA PRO A 51 -12.76 8.48 -0.18
C PRO A 51 -13.93 9.09 0.58
N ASN A 52 -14.80 9.79 -0.14
CA ASN A 52 -16.04 10.29 0.42
C ASN A 52 -17.03 9.13 0.61
N SER A 53 -17.86 9.19 1.67
CA SER A 53 -18.81 8.14 2.08
C SER A 53 -19.84 7.74 1.01
N ASN A 54 -19.89 8.41 -0.14
CA ASN A 54 -20.83 8.20 -1.23
C ASN A 54 -20.18 7.73 -2.54
N SER A 55 -18.88 7.41 -2.55
CA SER A 55 -18.21 6.91 -3.75
C SER A 55 -17.34 5.69 -3.45
N ASP A 56 -17.32 4.75 -4.40
CA ASP A 56 -16.45 3.56 -4.46
C ASP A 56 -14.97 3.93 -4.68
N SER A 57 -14.59 5.16 -4.33
CA SER A 57 -13.28 5.71 -4.58
C SER A 57 -12.25 5.04 -3.68
N GLN A 58 -11.06 4.78 -4.23
CA GLN A 58 -9.93 4.32 -3.44
C GLN A 58 -9.24 5.52 -2.79
N VAL A 59 -8.44 5.25 -1.76
CA VAL A 59 -7.55 6.26 -1.17
C VAL A 59 -6.53 6.69 -2.22
N GLU A 60 -6.39 7.99 -2.45
CA GLU A 60 -5.46 8.54 -3.45
C GLU A 60 -4.26 9.22 -2.78
N LEU A 61 -3.07 9.02 -3.34
CA LEU A 61 -1.86 9.77 -2.96
C LEU A 61 -1.53 10.80 -4.05
N ILE A 62 -1.61 12.08 -3.70
CA ILE A 62 -1.29 13.19 -4.61
C ILE A 62 0.08 13.75 -4.27
N ALA A 63 0.95 13.81 -5.28
CA ALA A 63 2.21 14.54 -5.21
C ALA A 63 2.08 15.92 -5.88
N VAL A 64 2.20 16.99 -5.09
CA VAL A 64 2.23 18.36 -5.60
C VAL A 64 3.66 18.88 -5.55
N ARG A 65 4.24 19.12 -6.73
CA ARG A 65 5.61 19.65 -6.85
C ARG A 65 5.70 21.10 -6.39
N ARG A 66 6.85 21.47 -5.84
CA ARG A 66 7.16 22.83 -5.33
C ARG A 66 6.80 23.97 -6.30
N ASP A 67 7.13 23.82 -7.57
CA ASP A 67 6.90 24.84 -8.60
C ASP A 67 5.43 25.13 -8.86
N ALA A 68 4.55 24.19 -8.53
CA ALA A 68 3.12 24.38 -8.59
C ALA A 68 2.52 24.98 -7.31
N ILE A 69 3.23 25.00 -6.19
CA ILE A 69 2.71 25.37 -4.87
C ILE A 69 2.87 26.88 -4.63
N THR A 70 1.78 27.54 -4.26
CA THR A 70 1.79 28.92 -3.77
C THR A 70 1.77 28.97 -2.25
N LYS A 71 1.01 28.08 -1.59
CA LYS A 71 0.89 28.04 -0.13
C LYS A 71 0.57 26.63 0.36
N VAL A 72 1.17 26.25 1.49
CA VAL A 72 0.82 25.03 2.25
C VAL A 72 0.31 25.46 3.62
N THR A 73 -0.80 24.87 4.05
CA THR A 73 -1.38 25.10 5.37
C THR A 73 -1.63 23.75 6.04
N ILE A 74 -1.04 23.53 7.21
CA ILE A 74 -1.19 22.31 8.01
C ILE A 74 -2.00 22.67 9.26
N ASP A 75 -3.10 21.98 9.51
CA ASP A 75 -3.92 22.14 10.71
C ASP A 75 -3.43 21.20 11.82
N PHE A 76 -2.56 21.70 12.69
CA PHE A 76 -1.95 20.90 13.75
C PHE A 76 -2.91 20.46 14.85
N ASP A 77 -4.02 21.17 15.02
CA ASP A 77 -4.91 21.02 16.18
C ASP A 77 -6.21 20.26 15.82
N SER A 78 -6.39 19.89 14.55
CA SER A 78 -7.54 19.11 14.12
C SER A 78 -7.58 17.71 14.75
N LYS A 79 -8.79 17.29 15.13
CA LYS A 79 -9.08 15.93 15.59
C LYS A 79 -9.22 14.93 14.44
N ASP A 80 -9.40 15.42 13.21
CA ASP A 80 -9.52 14.60 12.00
C ASP A 80 -8.14 14.18 11.45
N ARG A 81 -7.23 13.84 12.36
CA ARG A 81 -5.87 13.43 12.02
C ARG A 81 -5.85 11.92 11.77
N ILE A 82 -5.23 11.50 10.68
CA ILE A 82 -4.95 10.09 10.45
C ILE A 82 -3.66 9.67 11.17
N SER A 83 -3.66 8.47 11.76
CA SER A 83 -2.49 7.94 12.46
C SER A 83 -1.38 7.55 11.47
N THR A 84 -0.14 7.47 11.96
CA THR A 84 0.99 7.06 11.09
C THR A 84 0.81 5.62 10.62
N GLU A 85 0.27 4.74 11.46
CA GLU A 85 -0.06 3.37 11.11
C GLU A 85 -1.16 3.30 10.03
N ALA A 86 -2.13 4.21 10.07
CA ALA A 86 -3.15 4.30 9.01
C ALA A 86 -2.54 4.78 7.69
N MET A 87 -1.65 5.78 7.72
CA MET A 87 -0.88 6.22 6.55
C MET A 87 -0.03 5.11 5.96
N ASP A 88 0.69 4.37 6.81
CA ASP A 88 1.51 3.24 6.40
C ASP A 88 0.65 2.14 5.78
N ARG A 89 -0.57 1.88 6.29
CA ARG A 89 -1.48 0.93 5.65
C ARG A 89 -1.91 1.38 4.25
N PHE A 90 -2.11 2.67 4.00
CA PHE A 90 -2.41 3.17 2.65
C PHE A 90 -1.24 2.99 1.69
N MET A 91 0.00 3.09 2.20
CA MET A 91 1.23 2.97 1.40
C MET A 91 1.74 1.54 1.23
N CYS A 92 1.56 0.71 2.26
CA CYS A 92 1.96 -0.70 2.33
C CYS A 92 0.86 -1.64 1.85
N SER A 93 -0.27 -1.11 1.38
CA SER A 93 -1.22 -1.90 0.61
C SER A 93 -0.63 -2.13 -0.79
N PRO A 94 -0.20 -3.36 -1.16
CA PRO A 94 -0.56 -3.82 -2.50
C PRO A 94 -2.08 -3.65 -2.64
N PRO A 95 -2.63 -3.47 -3.85
CA PRO A 95 -4.07 -3.30 -3.99
C PRO A 95 -4.76 -4.39 -3.15
N GLN A 96 -5.70 -3.98 -2.28
CA GLN A 96 -6.66 -4.81 -1.52
C GLN A 96 -6.47 -4.91 0.01
N LEU A 97 -6.82 -3.86 0.73
CA LEU A 97 -7.29 -3.99 2.12
C LEU A 97 -8.71 -4.61 2.22
N GLY A 98 -9.38 -4.88 1.09
CA GLY A 98 -10.66 -5.58 1.03
C GLY A 98 -10.57 -7.12 0.91
N MET A 99 -9.37 -7.71 1.01
CA MET A 99 -9.16 -9.14 0.73
C MET A 99 -8.68 -10.00 1.89
N ILE A 100 -8.51 -9.41 3.07
CA ILE A 100 -8.44 -10.19 4.32
C ILE A 100 -9.87 -10.50 4.82
N ASP A 101 -10.86 -9.66 4.47
CA ASP A 101 -12.25 -9.79 4.94
C ASP A 101 -13.20 -10.50 3.95
N ASN A 102 -12.72 -10.86 2.74
CA ASN A 102 -13.52 -11.62 1.77
C ASN A 102 -12.97 -13.04 1.58
N PRO A 103 -13.55 -14.05 2.27
CA PRO A 103 -13.08 -15.44 2.18
C PRO A 103 -13.24 -16.05 0.78
N GLU A 104 -14.21 -15.58 -0.02
CA GLU A 104 -14.42 -16.10 -1.39
C GLU A 104 -13.26 -15.72 -2.31
N LEU A 105 -12.79 -14.47 -2.24
CA LEU A 105 -11.68 -13.99 -3.07
C LEU A 105 -10.35 -14.65 -2.68
N ALA A 106 -10.13 -14.89 -1.39
CA ALA A 106 -8.97 -15.65 -0.91
C ALA A 106 -9.00 -17.09 -1.46
N GLN A 107 -10.17 -17.72 -1.50
CA GLN A 107 -10.35 -19.07 -2.02
C GLN A 107 -10.15 -19.15 -3.55
N GLU A 108 -10.66 -18.17 -4.30
CA GLU A 108 -10.43 -18.07 -5.76
C GLU A 108 -8.94 -17.97 -6.08
N ARG A 109 -8.19 -17.17 -5.32
CA ARG A 109 -6.74 -17.02 -5.50
C ARG A 109 -5.97 -18.27 -5.17
N ARG A 110 -6.34 -18.93 -4.07
CA ARG A 110 -5.79 -20.23 -3.72
C ARG A 110 -5.97 -21.20 -4.88
N ALA A 111 -7.18 -21.31 -5.42
CA ALA A 111 -7.47 -22.20 -6.54
C ALA A 111 -6.63 -21.86 -7.79
N LYS A 112 -6.52 -20.57 -8.14
CA LYS A 112 -5.67 -20.10 -9.25
C LYS A 112 -4.20 -20.42 -9.03
N LEU A 113 -3.64 -20.15 -7.86
CA LEU A 113 -2.24 -20.43 -7.56
C LEU A 113 -1.94 -21.92 -7.63
N VAL A 114 -2.79 -22.76 -7.02
CA VAL A 114 -2.66 -24.22 -7.10
C VAL A 114 -2.65 -24.67 -8.56
N GLN A 115 -3.64 -24.22 -9.35
CA GLN A 115 -3.72 -24.54 -10.78
C GLN A 115 -2.48 -24.07 -11.55
N LEU A 116 -1.94 -22.89 -11.23
CA LEU A 116 -0.75 -22.36 -11.88
C LEU A 116 0.49 -23.20 -11.55
N PHE A 117 0.72 -23.54 -10.28
CA PHE A 117 1.84 -24.40 -9.90
C PHE A 117 1.72 -25.80 -10.51
N GLU A 118 0.52 -26.39 -10.51
CA GLU A 118 0.25 -27.67 -11.16
C GLU A 118 0.48 -27.64 -12.67
N SER A 119 0.04 -26.57 -13.35
CA SER A 119 0.25 -26.41 -14.81
C SER A 119 1.73 -26.34 -15.19
N HIS A 120 2.56 -25.84 -14.27
CA HIS A 120 4.02 -25.79 -14.40
C HIS A 120 4.72 -27.02 -13.79
N ARG A 121 3.97 -28.06 -13.41
CA ARG A 121 4.45 -29.32 -12.80
C ARG A 121 5.25 -29.13 -11.52
N ILE A 122 4.89 -28.11 -10.75
CA ILE A 122 5.50 -27.81 -9.47
C ILE A 122 4.67 -28.51 -8.37
N PRO A 123 5.28 -29.37 -7.54
CA PRO A 123 4.56 -30.06 -6.48
C PRO A 123 4.01 -29.09 -5.43
N VAL A 124 2.72 -29.21 -5.14
CA VAL A 124 2.02 -28.42 -4.12
C VAL A 124 1.41 -29.36 -3.09
N ASP A 125 1.73 -29.11 -1.82
CA ASP A 125 1.10 -29.74 -0.67
C ASP A 125 0.17 -28.74 -0.01
N ILE A 126 -1.07 -29.12 0.22
CA ILE A 126 -2.07 -28.29 0.89
C ILE A 126 -2.30 -28.88 2.28
N ASN A 127 -1.97 -28.13 3.34
CA ASN A 127 -2.35 -28.54 4.69
C ASN A 127 -3.86 -28.42 4.84
N GLN A 128 -4.55 -29.52 5.14
CA GLN A 128 -5.99 -29.54 5.43
C GLN A 128 -6.25 -29.01 6.85
N GLY A 129 -6.09 -27.70 7.05
CA GLY A 129 -6.73 -26.98 8.16
C GLY A 129 -7.99 -26.28 7.67
N ASP A 130 -8.85 -25.81 8.58
CA ASP A 130 -10.06 -25.05 8.24
C ASP A 130 -9.78 -24.00 7.14
N ASP A 131 -10.70 -23.85 6.19
CA ASP A 131 -10.52 -23.18 4.88
C ASP A 131 -9.87 -21.78 4.94
N ILE A 132 -10.00 -21.09 6.07
CA ILE A 132 -9.46 -19.74 6.32
C ILE A 132 -7.96 -19.73 6.68
N THR A 133 -7.39 -20.86 7.13
CA THR A 133 -5.99 -20.96 7.60
C THR A 133 -5.11 -21.86 6.74
N THR A 134 -5.62 -22.27 5.58
CA THR A 134 -4.91 -23.21 4.70
C THR A 134 -3.58 -22.62 4.21
N ILE A 135 -2.49 -23.34 4.42
CA ILE A 135 -1.15 -22.97 3.96
C ILE A 135 -0.83 -23.79 2.71
N ILE A 136 -0.47 -23.11 1.62
CA ILE A 136 0.08 -23.76 0.42
C ILE A 136 1.56 -23.99 0.67
N ARG A 137 2.02 -25.24 0.59
CA ARG A 137 3.43 -25.60 0.64
C ARG A 137 3.91 -26.00 -0.74
N ILE A 138 4.97 -25.37 -1.22
CA ILE A 138 5.59 -25.70 -2.51
C ILE A 138 6.89 -26.43 -2.22
N MET A 139 6.98 -27.66 -2.73
CA MET A 139 8.15 -28.55 -2.55
C MET A 139 8.59 -28.72 -1.08
N GLY A 140 7.67 -28.54 -0.13
CA GLY A 140 7.96 -28.59 1.32
C GLY A 140 8.83 -27.45 1.87
N VAL A 141 9.19 -26.46 1.05
CA VAL A 141 10.17 -25.41 1.43
C VAL A 141 9.55 -24.02 1.45
N VAL A 142 8.65 -23.72 0.52
CA VAL A 142 8.02 -22.39 0.42
C VAL A 142 6.60 -22.50 0.95
N THR A 143 6.20 -21.55 1.78
CA THR A 143 4.85 -21.45 2.32
C THR A 143 4.18 -20.18 1.81
N ILE A 144 2.95 -20.30 1.33
CA ILE A 144 2.10 -19.17 0.98
C ILE A 144 0.89 -19.20 1.91
N GLN A 145 0.74 -18.13 2.68
CA GLN A 145 -0.38 -17.95 3.61
C GLN A 145 -1.45 -17.05 2.99
N PRO A 146 -2.70 -17.08 3.49
CA PRO A 146 -3.70 -16.08 3.16
C PRO A 146 -3.15 -14.65 3.37
N PRO A 147 -3.48 -13.68 2.50
CA PRO A 147 -4.47 -13.71 1.41
C PRO A 147 -3.95 -14.28 0.06
N TYR A 148 -2.87 -15.07 0.09
CA TYR A 148 -2.24 -15.70 -1.06
C TYR A 148 -1.75 -14.70 -2.11
N ASP A 149 -1.02 -13.69 -1.66
CA ASP A 149 -0.38 -12.68 -2.50
C ASP A 149 1.13 -12.86 -2.52
N VAL A 150 1.83 -11.99 -3.26
CA VAL A 150 3.29 -12.09 -3.37
C VAL A 150 4.00 -11.74 -2.05
N ALA A 151 3.35 -10.92 -1.22
CA ALA A 151 3.85 -10.54 0.10
C ALA A 151 3.76 -11.70 1.09
N SER A 152 2.75 -12.57 0.97
CA SER A 152 2.49 -13.71 1.84
C SER A 152 3.32 -14.96 1.50
N ILE A 153 4.24 -14.86 0.54
CA ILE A 153 5.23 -15.89 0.21
C ILE A 153 6.40 -15.82 1.19
N ASP A 154 6.56 -16.89 1.96
CA ASP A 154 7.67 -17.11 2.89
C ASP A 154 8.51 -18.33 2.49
N ALA A 155 9.82 -18.22 2.66
CA ALA A 155 10.75 -19.33 2.43
C ALA A 155 12.03 -19.15 3.26
N PRO A 156 12.68 -20.24 3.68
CA PRO A 156 13.95 -20.20 4.42
C PRO A 156 15.09 -19.53 3.66
N SER A 157 15.04 -19.55 2.31
CA SER A 157 16.04 -18.94 1.44
C SER A 157 15.45 -17.75 0.71
N ALA A 158 16.07 -16.58 0.86
CA ALA A 158 15.68 -15.38 0.15
C ALA A 158 15.71 -15.57 -1.38
N VAL A 159 16.69 -16.32 -1.90
CA VAL A 159 16.79 -16.61 -3.34
C VAL A 159 15.58 -17.42 -3.84
N VAL A 160 15.14 -18.40 -3.04
CA VAL A 160 13.96 -19.22 -3.37
C VAL A 160 12.69 -18.38 -3.28
N ARG A 161 12.55 -17.58 -2.20
CA ARG A 161 11.43 -16.67 -2.01
C ARG A 161 11.30 -15.72 -3.19
N ASP A 162 12.39 -15.02 -3.54
CA ASP A 162 12.38 -13.99 -4.58
C ASP A 162 12.08 -14.62 -5.96
N ARG A 163 12.58 -15.83 -6.23
CA ARG A 163 12.25 -16.55 -7.47
C ARG A 163 10.76 -16.94 -7.56
N VAL A 164 10.16 -17.41 -6.47
CA VAL A 164 8.71 -17.72 -6.46
C VAL A 164 7.89 -16.43 -6.55
N ARG A 165 8.34 -15.34 -5.92
CA ARG A 165 7.72 -14.01 -6.06
C ARG A 165 7.75 -13.54 -7.51
N ASP A 166 8.89 -13.65 -8.19
CA ASP A 166 9.03 -13.29 -9.61
C ASP A 166 8.12 -14.12 -10.51
N MET A 167 7.98 -15.42 -10.23
CA MET A 167 7.05 -16.29 -10.96
C MET A 167 5.60 -15.83 -10.80
N VAL A 168 5.15 -15.63 -9.57
CA VAL A 168 3.77 -15.19 -9.28
C VAL A 168 3.52 -13.80 -9.87
N HIS A 169 4.46 -12.86 -9.72
CA HIS A 169 4.38 -11.53 -10.34
C HIS A 169 4.30 -11.60 -11.87
N GLY A 170 5.11 -12.46 -12.50
CA GLY A 170 5.06 -12.67 -13.94
C GLY A 170 3.70 -13.19 -14.41
N TRP A 171 3.04 -14.05 -13.63
CA TRP A 171 1.70 -14.54 -13.93
C TRP A 171 0.61 -13.49 -13.74
N VAL A 172 0.74 -12.62 -12.73
CA VAL A 172 -0.13 -11.45 -12.55
C VAL A 172 -0.07 -10.53 -13.77
N GLN A 173 1.13 -10.25 -14.29
CA GLN A 173 1.30 -9.38 -15.45
C GLN A 173 0.74 -9.97 -16.75
N GLN A 174 0.61 -11.30 -16.83
CA GLN A 174 0.03 -12.01 -17.98
C GLN A 174 -1.50 -12.17 -17.88
N GLY A 175 -2.13 -11.65 -16.83
CA GLY A 175 -3.58 -11.80 -16.59
C GLY A 175 -4.01 -13.20 -16.18
N LEU A 176 -3.06 -14.02 -15.71
CA LEU A 176 -3.31 -15.40 -15.26
C LEU A 176 -3.67 -15.47 -13.76
N PHE A 177 -3.59 -14.34 -13.06
CA PHE A 177 -3.87 -14.22 -11.63
C PHE A 177 -4.81 -13.03 -11.39
#